data_AF-A0A2S7CE46-F1
#
_entry.id   AF-A0A2S7CE46-F1
#
_cell.length_a   1.000
_cell.length_b   1.000
_cell.length_c   1.000
_cell.angle_alpha   90.00
_cell.angle_beta   90.00
_cell.angle_gamma   90.00
#
_symmetry.space_group_name_H-M   'P 1'
#
loop_
_entity.id
_entity.type
_entity.pdbx_description
1 polymer ?
#
loop_
_entity_poly.entity_id
_entity_poly.type
_entity_poly.pdbx_seq_one_letter_code
_entity_poly.pdbx_strand_id
1 'polypeptide(L)'
;FMSDALWDGRRFRTFNVIDDFSREALAIEVDLNLPAACVIRTLERIAAWRGYPAKLRLDNGPEFVALALAEWAERKGIALDFIE
;
A
#
# COMPACT_ATOMS: atom_id res chain seq x y z
N PHE A 1 2.32 -6.32 1.07
CA PHE A 1 3.18 -6.06 2.24
C PHE A 1 4.26 -7.12 2.34
N MET A 2 5.47 -6.76 2.76
CA MET A 2 6.52 -7.72 3.12
C MET A 2 7.05 -7.44 4.53
N SER A 3 7.69 -8.42 5.17
CA SER A 3 8.32 -8.26 6.48
C SER A 3 9.65 -8.97 6.51
N ASP A 4 10.63 -8.35 7.15
CA ASP A 4 11.97 -8.91 7.38
C ASP A 4 12.51 -8.42 8.74
N ALA A 5 13.73 -8.81 9.10
CA ALA A 5 14.39 -8.47 10.34
C ALA A 5 15.77 -7.85 10.13
N LEU A 6 16.10 -6.85 10.94
CA LEU A 6 17.45 -6.32 11.06
C LEU A 6 18.36 -7.33 11.77
N TRP A 7 19.67 -7.10 11.69
CA TRP A 7 20.68 -7.97 12.31
C TRP A 7 20.53 -8.10 13.84
N ASP A 8 19.91 -7.10 14.49
CA ASP A 8 19.63 -7.05 15.92
C ASP A 8 18.28 -7.71 16.31
N GLY A 9 17.58 -8.31 15.34
CA GLY A 9 16.31 -9.01 15.53
C GLY A 9 15.07 -8.12 15.47
N ARG A 10 15.21 -6.79 15.31
CA ARG A 10 14.05 -5.90 15.14
C ARG A 10 13.39 -6.14 13.79
N ARG A 11 12.08 -6.39 13.79
CA ARG A 11 11.31 -6.57 12.56
C ARG A 11 10.96 -5.23 11.93
N PHE A 12 11.04 -5.18 10.61
CA PHE A 12 10.50 -4.11 9.81
C PHE A 12 9.55 -4.68 8.76
N ARG A 13 8.80 -3.77 8.13
CA ARG A 13 7.87 -4.08 7.06
C ARG A 13 8.09 -3.15 5.90
N THR A 14 7.76 -3.64 4.71
CA THR A 14 7.72 -2.82 3.51
C THR A 14 6.30 -2.78 2.93
N PHE A 15 5.88 -1.59 2.53
CA PHE A 15 4.71 -1.35 1.71
C PHE A 15 5.18 -1.01 0.30
N ASN A 16 4.94 -1.92 -0.65
CA ASN A 16 5.40 -1.79 -2.02
C ASN A 16 4.20 -1.47 -2.91
N VAL A 17 4.30 -0.41 -3.71
CA VAL A 17 3.32 -0.06 -4.74
C VAL A 17 3.97 -0.29 -6.09
N ILE A 18 3.39 -1.20 -6.87
CA ILE A 18 3.89 -1.60 -8.17
C ILE A 18 2.78 -1.38 -9.19
N ASP A 19 3.13 -0.83 -10.34
CA ASP A 19 2.22 -0.76 -11.48
C ASP A 19 2.06 -2.14 -12.14
N ASP A 20 0.83 -2.62 -12.26
CA ASP A 20 0.55 -4.00 -12.72
C ASP A 20 0.92 -4.22 -14.20
N PHE A 21 0.84 -3.17 -15.02
CA PHE A 21 1.12 -3.25 -16.47
C PHE A 21 2.62 -3.14 -16.77
N SER A 22 3.26 -2.07 -16.32
CA SER A 22 4.67 -1.76 -16.61
C SER A 22 5.65 -2.47 -15.68
N ARG A 23 5.18 -3.02 -14.56
CA ARG A 23 6.00 -3.57 -13.46
C ARG A 23 6.93 -2.54 -12.82
N GLU A 24 6.65 -1.25 -13.00
CA GLU A 24 7.39 -0.17 -12.34
C GLU A 24 7.10 -0.15 -10.83
N ALA A 25 8.14 -0.04 -10.00
CA ALA A 25 8.00 0.18 -8.57
C ALA A 25 7.77 1.68 -8.30
N LEU A 26 6.51 2.06 -8.01
CA LEU A 26 6.10 3.46 -7.82
C LEU A 26 6.51 4.01 -6.45
N ALA A 27 6.50 3.16 -5.42
CA ALA A 27 7.00 3.49 -4.10
C ALA A 27 7.31 2.23 -3.29
N ILE A 28 8.30 2.33 -2.43
CA ILE A 28 8.58 1.35 -1.38
C ILE A 28 8.76 2.13 -0.08
N GLU A 29 7.79 2.01 0.81
CA GLU A 29 7.88 2.59 2.16
C GLU A 29 8.35 1.52 3.14
N VAL A 30 9.32 1.85 3.98
CA VAL A 30 9.94 0.92 4.92
C VAL A 30 9.84 1.50 6.31
N ASP A 31 9.22 0.75 7.22
CA ASP A 31 9.07 1.19 8.61
C ASP A 31 8.90 -0.02 9.55
N LEU A 32 9.10 0.18 10.84
CA LEU A 32 8.85 -0.81 11.88
C LEU A 32 7.35 -1.06 12.08
N ASN A 33 6.54 -0.03 11.81
CA ASN A 33 5.09 -0.14 11.76
C ASN A 33 4.55 0.66 10.58
N LEU A 34 3.56 0.11 9.89
CA LEU A 34 2.94 0.74 8.71
C LEU A 34 1.46 1.00 9.01
N PRO A 35 1.13 2.06 9.75
CA PRO A 35 -0.26 2.42 10.01
C PRO A 35 -0.95 2.83 8.72
N ALA A 36 -2.28 2.69 8.67
CA ALA A 36 -3.08 3.01 7.49
C ALA A 36 -2.83 4.43 6.96
N ALA A 37 -2.64 5.41 7.85
CA ALA A 37 -2.34 6.78 7.47
C ALA A 37 -1.03 6.92 6.66
N CYS A 38 -0.03 6.09 6.94
CA CYS A 38 1.22 6.06 6.18
C CYS A 38 0.99 5.50 4.77
N VAL A 39 0.23 4.42 4.67
CA VAL A 39 -0.15 3.76 3.41
C VAL A 39 -0.96 4.72 2.53
N ILE A 40 -2.02 5.31 3.07
CA ILE A 40 -2.88 6.26 2.35
C ILE A 40 -2.08 7.48 1.89
N ARG A 41 -1.23 8.06 2.75
CA ARG A 41 -0.38 9.20 2.38
C ARG A 41 0.54 8.87 1.20
N THR A 42 1.07 7.65 1.16
CA THR A 42 1.93 7.20 0.06
C THR A 42 1.15 7.08 -1.24
N LEU A 43 -0.05 6.51 -1.20
CA LEU A 43 -0.93 6.40 -2.35
C LEU A 43 -1.39 7.78 -2.86
N GLU A 44 -1.73 8.70 -1.95
CA GLU A 44 -2.06 10.09 -2.29
C GLU A 44 -0.87 10.80 -2.97
N ARG A 45 0.36 10.59 -2.47
CA ARG A 45 1.56 11.14 -3.10
C ARG A 45 1.73 10.62 -4.52
N ILE A 46 1.57 9.32 -4.76
CA ILE A 46 1.66 8.74 -6.10
C ILE A 46 0.56 9.30 -7.00
N ALA A 47 -0.68 9.35 -6.49
CA ALA A 47 -1.83 9.85 -7.23
C ALA A 47 -1.73 11.34 -7.58
N ALA A 48 -1.04 12.15 -6.76
CA ALA A 48 -0.79 13.56 -7.08
C ALA A 48 0.03 13.75 -8.36
N TRP A 49 0.91 12.79 -8.70
CA TRP A 49 1.74 12.86 -9.91
C TRP A 49 1.13 12.14 -11.11
N ARG A 50 0.39 11.04 -10.88
CA ARG A 50 -0.09 10.12 -11.94
C ARG A 50 -1.61 10.07 -12.09
N GLY A 51 -2.36 10.69 -11.19
CA GLY A 51 -3.80 10.48 -11.03
C GLY A 51 -4.13 9.23 -10.20
N TYR A 52 -5.39 9.11 -9.78
CA TYR A 52 -5.87 7.93 -9.09
C TYR A 52 -6.06 6.76 -10.08
N PRO A 53 -5.66 5.53 -9.71
CA PRO A 53 -5.90 4.37 -10.55
C PRO A 53 -7.39 4.00 -10.54
N ALA A 54 -7.87 3.33 -11.60
CA ALA A 54 -9.23 2.80 -11.62
C ALA A 54 -9.39 1.60 -10.67
N LYS A 55 -8.32 0.85 -10.43
CA LYS A 55 -8.31 -0.37 -9.64
C LYS A 55 -7.02 -0.48 -8.82
N LEU A 56 -7.14 -0.89 -7.57
CA LEU A 56 -6.02 -1.22 -6.71
C LEU A 56 -6.12 -2.70 -6.31
N ARG A 57 -5.06 -3.45 -6.62
CA ARG A 57 -4.94 -4.85 -6.22
C ARG A 57 -4.11 -4.94 -4.95
N LEU A 58 -4.64 -5.60 -3.93
CA LEU A 58 -4.06 -5.68 -2.59
C LEU A 58 -3.79 -7.13 -2.23
N ASP A 59 -2.62 -7.39 -1.67
CA ASP A 59 -2.36 -8.63 -0.95
C ASP A 59 -2.96 -8.56 0.46
N ASN A 60 -2.93 -9.68 1.19
CA ASN A 60 -3.39 -9.82 2.57
C ASN A 60 -2.57 -8.93 3.53
N GLY A 61 -2.83 -7.62 3.48
CA GLY A 61 -2.32 -6.64 4.41
C GLY A 61 -2.98 -6.77 5.79
N PRO A 62 -2.46 -6.07 6.80
CA PRO A 62 -3.07 -6.07 8.13
C PRO A 62 -4.53 -5.62 8.04
N GLU A 63 -5.46 -6.35 8.68
CA GLU A 63 -6.91 -6.12 8.59
C GLU A 63 -7.31 -4.66 8.86
N PHE A 64 -6.68 -4.02 9.85
CA PHE A 64 -6.92 -2.61 10.18
C PHE A 64 -6.52 -1.64 9.06
N VAL A 65 -5.44 -1.96 8.33
CA VAL A 65 -5.03 -1.17 7.15
C VAL A 65 -6.01 -1.38 6.01
N ALA A 66 -6.52 -2.59 5.83
CA ALA A 66 -7.47 -2.91 4.78
C ALA A 66 -8.78 -2.11 4.92
N LEU A 67 -9.32 -1.95 6.14
CA LEU A 67 -10.55 -1.19 6.37
C LEU A 67 -10.40 0.30 6.00
N ALA A 68 -9.39 0.96 6.57
CA ALA A 68 -9.17 2.39 6.31
C ALA A 68 -8.81 2.66 4.83
N LEU A 69 -8.14 1.69 4.19
CA LEU A 69 -7.83 1.75 2.77
C LEU A 69 -9.09 1.55 1.90
N ALA A 70 -10.03 0.70 2.31
CA ALA A 70 -11.32 0.54 1.66
C ALA A 70 -12.15 1.81 1.69
N GLU A 71 -12.27 2.47 2.85
CA GLU A 71 -12.96 3.76 2.97
C GLU A 71 -12.28 4.86 2.13
N TRP A 72 -10.95 4.84 2.05
CA TRP A 72 -10.22 5.76 1.18
C TRP A 72 -10.49 5.48 -0.30
N ALA A 73 -10.44 4.21 -0.73
CA ALA A 73 -10.66 3.81 -2.11
C ALA A 73 -12.08 4.13 -2.58
N GLU A 74 -13.08 3.85 -1.74
CA GLU A 74 -14.48 4.17 -2.02
C GLU A 74 -14.68 5.67 -2.28
N ARG A 75 -14.13 6.53 -1.39
CA ARG A 75 -14.19 7.99 -1.55
C ARG A 75 -13.53 8.51 -2.83
N LYS A 76 -12.55 7.78 -3.35
CA LYS A 76 -11.82 8.13 -4.58
C LYS A 76 -12.37 7.42 -5.83
N GLY A 77 -13.38 6.57 -5.68
CA GLY A 77 -13.94 5.78 -6.79
C GLY A 77 -12.99 4.71 -7.32
N ILE A 78 -12.09 4.20 -6.48
CA ILE A 78 -11.10 3.18 -6.83
C ILE A 78 -11.67 1.80 -6.50
N ALA A 79 -11.70 0.89 -7.48
CA ALA A 79 -12.10 -0.49 -7.24
C ALA A 79 -11.00 -1.25 -6.47
N LEU A 80 -11.35 -1.91 -5.38
CA LEU A 80 -10.42 -2.79 -4.67
C LEU A 80 -10.56 -4.24 -5.13
N ASP A 81 -9.43 -4.91 -5.25
CA ASP A 81 -9.33 -6.33 -5.60
C ASP A 81 -8.37 -7.01 -4.65
N PHE A 82 -8.89 -7.90 -3.83
CA PHE A 82 -8.11 -8.65 -2.86
C PHE A 82 -7.65 -9.94 -3.52
N ILE A 83 -6.33 -10.18 -3.51
CA ILE A 83 -5.77 -11.44 -4.01
C ILE A 83 -5.77 -12.44 -2.84
N GLU A 84 -6.47 -13.57 -3.01
CA GLU A 84 -6.38 -14.74 -2.12
C GLU A 84 -5.12 -15.57 -2.37
#